data_AF-A0A293LE92-F1
#
_entry.id   AF-A0A293LE92-F1
#
_cell.length_a   1.000
_cell.length_b   1.000
_cell.length_c   1.000
_cell.angle_alpha   90.00
_cell.angle_beta   90.00
_cell.angle_gamma   90.00
#
_symmetry.space_group_name_H-M   'P 1'
#
loop_
_entity.id
_entity.type
_entity.pdbx_description
1 polymer ?
#
loop_
_entity_poly.entity_id
_entity_poly.type
_entity_poly.pdbx_seq_one_letter_code
_entity_poly.pdbx_strand_id
1 'polypeptide(L)'
;MIFYVRPPSGQLHFEALQDYGEKRLCFLLAVRETEGHLPAIRELIRCQSVFRNTDCLVEGSMQDVASHFILRFALCKQQHMLDTHIRAEAMLFSYRIQSLNWVEKRRLFSYAAHEAGEMRQCHLAEEYRGALKTLERVLRSILKRWDCITRGQHFILSIPFQHVLSLVDQRLVTLKNGSAIVSTSSLNSVLESLFDTVLNHGTTHFCQSPVFHAMEEDVRMTRIRTFLENMYRCRTRRQPLPS
;
A
#
# COMPACT_ATOMS: atom_id res chain seq x y z
N MET A 1 -7.33 -4.02 6.46
CA MET A 1 -6.35 -2.94 6.76
C MET A 1 -5.58 -2.66 5.49
N ILE A 2 -6.07 -1.75 4.64
CA ILE A 2 -5.54 -1.66 3.28
C ILE A 2 -4.41 -0.65 3.10
N PHE A 3 -4.35 0.42 3.93
CA PHE A 3 -3.38 1.52 3.77
C PHE A 3 -2.09 1.30 4.57
N TYR A 4 -1.99 0.21 5.35
CA TYR A 4 -0.80 -0.15 6.14
C TYR A 4 -0.21 1.01 6.97
N VAL A 5 -1.08 1.83 7.55
CA VAL A 5 -0.67 3.01 8.32
C VAL A 5 -0.11 2.62 9.69
N ARG A 6 -0.80 1.69 10.37
CA ARG A 6 -0.45 1.21 11.70
C ARG A 6 0.36 -0.09 11.60
N PRO A 7 1.50 -0.20 12.31
CA PRO A 7 2.27 -1.45 12.37
C PRO A 7 1.47 -2.56 13.08
N PRO A 8 1.71 -3.83 12.75
CA PRO A 8 1.04 -4.95 13.42
C PRO A 8 1.41 -4.97 14.90
N SER A 9 0.43 -5.27 15.75
CA SER A 9 0.64 -5.55 17.17
C SER A 9 0.48 -7.05 17.44
N GLY A 10 1.22 -7.56 18.42
CA GLY A 10 1.17 -8.97 18.81
C GLY A 10 2.52 -9.67 18.68
N GLN A 11 2.50 -10.98 18.91
CA GLN A 11 3.69 -11.84 18.88
C GLN A 11 3.55 -12.84 17.73
N LEU A 12 4.63 -13.03 16.99
CA LEU A 12 4.73 -14.01 15.91
C LEU A 12 5.99 -14.84 16.09
N HIS A 13 5.89 -16.12 15.76
CA HIS A 13 7.07 -16.97 15.64
C HIS A 13 7.98 -16.46 14.52
N PHE A 14 9.28 -16.54 14.74
CA PHE A 14 10.29 -16.06 13.81
C PHE A 14 10.17 -16.76 12.44
N GLU A 15 9.99 -18.08 12.46
CA GLU A 15 9.83 -18.90 11.27
C GLU A 15 8.59 -18.48 10.47
N ALA A 16 7.48 -18.21 11.16
CA ALA A 16 6.25 -17.75 10.54
C ALA A 16 6.43 -16.38 9.87
N LEU A 17 7.16 -15.46 10.49
CA LEU A 17 7.44 -14.13 9.93
C LEU A 17 8.25 -14.22 8.62
N GLN A 18 9.26 -15.09 8.59
CA GLN A 18 10.05 -15.34 7.37
C GLN A 18 9.17 -15.94 6.26
N ASP A 19 8.36 -16.95 6.61
CA ASP A 19 7.42 -17.61 5.70
C ASP A 19 6.43 -16.62 5.07
N TYR A 20 5.86 -15.73 5.89
CA TYR A 20 4.91 -14.70 5.44
C TYR A 20 5.57 -13.71 4.49
N GLY A 21 6.80 -13.28 4.79
CA GLY A 21 7.59 -12.43 3.90
C GLY A 21 7.88 -13.11 2.56
N GLU A 22 8.29 -14.37 2.58
CA GLU A 22 8.55 -15.14 1.35
C GLU A 22 7.32 -15.24 0.45
N LYS A 23 6.21 -15.68 1.03
CA LYS A 23 4.93 -15.87 0.34
C LYS A 23 4.44 -14.55 -0.29
N ARG A 24 4.43 -13.46 0.48
CA ARG A 24 4.02 -12.15 -0.02
C ARG A 24 4.97 -11.66 -1.12
N LEU A 25 6.27 -11.81 -0.96
CA LEU A 25 7.21 -11.33 -1.98
C LEU A 25 7.05 -12.10 -3.29
N CYS A 26 6.89 -13.42 -3.24
CA CYS A 26 6.60 -14.22 -4.42
C CYS A 26 5.30 -13.76 -5.11
N PHE A 27 4.26 -13.51 -4.33
CA PHE A 27 2.98 -13.02 -4.84
C PHE A 27 3.09 -11.63 -5.48
N LEU A 28 3.74 -10.67 -4.81
CA LEU A 28 3.89 -9.31 -5.32
C LEU A 28 4.75 -9.26 -6.58
N LEU A 29 5.77 -10.12 -6.68
CA LEU A 29 6.52 -10.26 -7.94
C LEU A 29 5.62 -10.77 -9.07
N ALA A 30 4.72 -11.73 -8.81
CA ALA A 30 3.75 -12.18 -9.80
C ALA A 30 2.72 -11.10 -10.15
N VAL A 31 2.26 -10.31 -9.17
CA VAL A 31 1.36 -9.16 -9.41
C VAL A 31 2.04 -8.14 -10.31
N ARG A 32 3.33 -7.86 -10.12
CA ARG A 32 4.08 -6.94 -10.97
C ARG A 32 4.05 -7.36 -12.45
N GLU A 33 4.18 -8.65 -12.75
CA GLU A 33 4.14 -9.16 -14.13
C GLU A 33 2.79 -8.95 -14.83
N THR A 34 1.74 -8.62 -14.07
CA THR A 34 0.43 -8.30 -14.66
C THR A 34 0.35 -6.88 -15.20
N GLU A 35 1.34 -6.03 -14.91
CA GLU A 35 1.36 -4.61 -15.28
C GLU A 35 0.10 -3.84 -14.84
N GLY A 36 -0.55 -4.28 -13.77
CA GLY A 36 -1.78 -3.68 -13.25
C GLY A 36 -3.08 -4.14 -13.95
N HIS A 37 -3.02 -5.12 -14.85
CA HIS A 37 -4.21 -5.65 -15.53
C HIS A 37 -5.10 -6.44 -14.55
N LEU A 38 -6.21 -5.82 -14.12
CA LEU A 38 -7.07 -6.35 -13.04
C LEU A 38 -7.58 -7.79 -13.28
N PRO A 39 -8.01 -8.20 -14.50
CA PRO A 39 -8.35 -9.59 -14.76
C PRO A 39 -7.19 -10.57 -14.52
N ALA A 40 -5.94 -10.18 -14.80
CA ALA A 40 -4.78 -11.04 -14.57
C ALA A 40 -4.47 -11.15 -13.07
N ILE A 41 -4.56 -10.04 -12.32
CA ILE A 41 -4.44 -10.06 -10.85
C ILE A 41 -5.53 -10.93 -10.23
N ARG A 42 -6.77 -10.82 -10.73
CA ARG A 42 -7.90 -11.67 -10.31
C ARG A 42 -7.57 -13.14 -10.52
N GLU A 43 -7.04 -13.50 -11.69
CA GLU A 43 -6.70 -14.89 -12.00
C GLU A 43 -5.57 -15.41 -11.11
N LEU A 44 -4.53 -14.61 -10.83
CA LEU A 44 -3.49 -14.96 -9.86
C LEU A 44 -4.06 -15.28 -8.47
N ILE A 45 -5.04 -14.50 -8.01
CA ILE A 45 -5.70 -14.71 -6.73
C ILE A 45 -6.60 -15.95 -6.74
N ARG A 46 -7.26 -16.25 -7.87
CA ARG A 46 -8.09 -17.46 -8.04
C ARG A 46 -7.28 -18.73 -8.18
N CYS A 47 -6.11 -18.65 -8.82
CA CYS A 47 -5.11 -19.72 -8.93
C CYS A 47 -4.40 -19.99 -7.59
N GLN A 48 -5.18 -20.17 -6.51
CA GLN A 48 -4.73 -20.50 -5.16
C GLN A 48 -3.82 -21.74 -5.09
N SER A 49 -3.70 -22.52 -6.17
CA SER A 49 -2.73 -23.61 -6.28
C SER A 49 -1.27 -23.15 -6.16
N VAL A 50 -0.94 -21.92 -6.55
CA VAL A 50 0.43 -21.37 -6.47
C VAL A 50 0.73 -20.78 -5.09
N PHE A 51 -0.30 -20.30 -4.38
CA PHE A 51 -0.20 -19.63 -3.08
C PHE A 51 -1.12 -20.27 -2.02
N ARG A 52 -1.16 -21.62 -1.96
CA ARG A 52 -2.04 -22.36 -1.04
C ARG A 52 -1.81 -21.94 0.41
N ASN A 53 -2.91 -21.76 1.16
CA ASN A 53 -2.95 -21.52 2.62
C ASN A 53 -2.23 -20.26 3.11
N THR A 54 -2.29 -19.15 2.36
CA THR A 54 -1.68 -17.90 2.80
C THR A 54 -2.75 -16.86 3.13
N ASP A 55 -2.99 -16.63 4.42
CA ASP A 55 -3.84 -15.51 4.88
C ASP A 55 -3.19 -14.16 4.52
N CYS A 56 -1.97 -14.13 3.97
CA CYS A 56 -1.34 -12.92 3.45
C CYS A 56 -2.16 -12.24 2.33
N LEU A 57 -3.13 -12.93 1.74
CA LEU A 57 -4.08 -12.36 0.78
C LEU A 57 -5.40 -11.91 1.41
N VAL A 58 -5.71 -12.39 2.62
CA VAL A 58 -6.89 -12.00 3.38
C VAL A 58 -6.64 -10.62 3.97
N GLU A 59 -7.39 -9.63 3.48
CA GLU A 59 -7.16 -8.23 3.83
C GLU A 59 -7.24 -7.98 5.34
N GLY A 60 -6.16 -7.44 5.92
CA GLY A 60 -6.10 -7.14 7.35
C GLY A 60 -5.96 -8.34 8.27
N SER A 61 -5.70 -9.54 7.73
CA SER A 61 -5.22 -10.64 8.56
C SER A 61 -3.86 -10.30 9.17
N MET A 62 -3.50 -10.97 10.27
CA MET A 62 -2.16 -10.81 10.85
C MET A 62 -1.05 -11.13 9.84
N GLN A 63 -1.26 -12.13 8.97
CA GLN A 63 -0.30 -12.49 7.94
C GLN A 63 -0.14 -11.39 6.89
N ASP A 64 -1.24 -10.78 6.41
CA ASP A 64 -1.22 -9.69 5.42
C ASP A 64 -0.47 -8.47 5.95
N VAL A 65 -0.77 -8.05 7.19
CA VAL A 65 -0.11 -6.90 7.80
C VAL A 65 1.36 -7.22 8.12
N ALA A 66 1.66 -8.34 8.78
CA ALA A 66 3.03 -8.70 9.13
C ALA A 66 3.93 -8.89 7.90
N SER A 67 3.42 -9.55 6.85
CA SER A 67 4.15 -9.73 5.59
C SER A 67 4.45 -8.41 4.89
N HIS A 68 3.53 -7.44 4.91
CA HIS A 68 3.79 -6.11 4.35
C HIS A 68 4.94 -5.41 5.08
N PHE A 69 4.89 -5.35 6.41
CA PHE A 69 5.88 -4.63 7.21
C PHE A 69 7.26 -5.30 7.20
N ILE A 70 7.34 -6.64 7.15
CA ILE A 70 8.64 -7.33 7.05
C ILE A 70 9.30 -7.12 5.68
N LEU A 71 8.53 -7.05 4.59
CA LEU A 71 9.07 -6.70 3.27
C LEU A 71 9.55 -5.27 3.21
N ARG A 72 8.80 -4.34 3.82
CA ARG A 72 9.22 -2.96 3.98
C ARG A 72 10.55 -2.85 4.73
N PHE A 73 10.76 -3.61 5.80
CA PHE A 73 12.05 -3.70 6.49
C PHE A 73 13.15 -4.31 5.62
N ALA A 74 12.86 -5.41 4.93
CA ALA A 74 13.86 -6.13 4.16
C ALA A 74 14.35 -5.35 2.93
N LEU A 75 13.47 -4.63 2.25
CA LEU A 75 13.76 -4.05 0.94
C LEU A 75 14.15 -2.56 1.00
N CYS A 76 13.98 -1.90 2.14
CA CYS A 76 14.09 -0.45 2.20
C CYS A 76 15.50 0.13 2.00
N LYS A 77 16.56 -0.68 2.12
CA LYS A 77 17.93 -0.25 1.81
C LYS A 77 18.24 -0.28 0.31
N GLN A 78 17.43 -0.96 -0.48
CA GLN A 78 17.65 -1.17 -1.90
C GLN A 78 16.54 -0.46 -2.68
N GLN A 79 16.77 0.80 -3.07
CA GLN A 79 15.74 1.66 -3.67
C GLN A 79 15.00 0.97 -4.82
N HIS A 80 15.72 0.32 -5.75
CA HIS A 80 15.10 -0.39 -6.86
C HIS A 80 14.15 -1.54 -6.45
N MET A 81 14.48 -2.27 -5.37
CA MET A 81 13.63 -3.35 -4.85
C MET A 81 12.42 -2.76 -4.14
N LEU A 82 12.63 -1.69 -3.37
CA LEU A 82 11.57 -0.99 -2.67
C LEU A 82 10.57 -0.39 -3.66
N ASP A 83 11.04 0.32 -4.70
CA ASP A 83 10.18 0.90 -5.73
C ASP A 83 9.34 -0.17 -6.42
N THR A 84 9.94 -1.32 -6.71
CA THR A 84 9.25 -2.46 -7.29
C THR A 84 8.17 -3.01 -6.35
N HIS A 85 8.50 -3.14 -5.06
CA HIS A 85 7.56 -3.59 -4.04
C HIS A 85 6.38 -2.63 -3.88
N ILE A 86 6.64 -1.33 -3.78
CA ILE A 86 5.62 -0.29 -3.63
C ILE A 86 4.68 -0.28 -4.85
N ARG A 87 5.22 -0.39 -6.07
CA ARG A 87 4.40 -0.49 -7.29
C ARG A 87 3.49 -1.72 -7.28
N ALA A 88 4.02 -2.88 -6.92
CA ALA A 88 3.22 -4.11 -6.84
C ALA A 88 2.14 -4.02 -5.75
N GLU A 89 2.44 -3.40 -4.60
CA GLU A 89 1.46 -3.13 -3.55
C GLU A 89 0.36 -2.16 -4.02
N ALA A 90 0.71 -1.12 -4.78
CA ALA A 90 -0.26 -0.19 -5.34
C ALA A 90 -1.20 -0.88 -6.34
N MET A 91 -0.67 -1.79 -7.18
CA MET A 91 -1.49 -2.62 -8.08
C MET A 91 -2.44 -3.53 -7.29
N LEU A 92 -1.95 -4.18 -6.24
CA LEU A 92 -2.78 -5.02 -5.38
C LEU A 92 -3.84 -4.21 -4.64
N PHE A 93 -3.49 -3.03 -4.14
CA PHE A 93 -4.41 -2.08 -3.52
C PHE A 93 -5.53 -1.68 -4.49
N SER A 94 -5.18 -1.31 -5.72
CA SER A 94 -6.15 -0.95 -6.77
C SER A 94 -7.15 -2.08 -7.00
N TYR A 95 -6.66 -3.30 -7.19
CA TYR A 95 -7.51 -4.49 -7.33
C TYR A 95 -8.42 -4.69 -6.12
N ARG A 96 -7.88 -4.61 -4.91
CA ARG A 96 -8.64 -4.80 -3.67
C ARG A 96 -9.75 -3.77 -3.56
N ILE A 97 -9.46 -2.48 -3.68
CA ILE A 97 -10.48 -1.41 -3.63
C ILE A 97 -11.57 -1.63 -4.68
N GLN A 98 -11.21 -1.98 -5.91
CA GLN A 98 -12.19 -2.17 -6.98
C GLN A 98 -13.07 -3.40 -6.77
N SER A 99 -12.56 -4.41 -6.07
CA SER A 99 -13.28 -5.66 -5.78
C SER A 99 -14.25 -5.56 -4.59
N LEU A 100 -14.11 -4.54 -3.73
CA LEU A 100 -14.98 -4.34 -2.58
C LEU A 100 -16.35 -3.76 -2.98
N ASN A 101 -17.39 -4.27 -2.32
CA ASN A 101 -18.71 -3.66 -2.39
C ASN A 101 -18.78 -2.35 -1.57
N TRP A 102 -19.88 -1.61 -1.71
CA TRP A 102 -20.03 -0.32 -1.04
C TRP A 102 -20.01 -0.43 0.49
N VAL A 103 -20.61 -1.45 1.08
CA VAL A 103 -20.63 -1.63 2.54
C VAL A 103 -19.21 -1.85 3.06
N GLU A 104 -18.43 -2.68 2.38
CA GLU A 104 -17.03 -2.94 2.71
C GLU A 104 -16.15 -1.69 2.55
N LYS A 105 -16.28 -0.97 1.42
CA LYS A 105 -15.57 0.30 1.19
C LYS A 105 -15.85 1.31 2.29
N ARG A 106 -17.11 1.44 2.73
CA ARG A 106 -17.49 2.37 3.80
C ARG A 106 -16.77 2.04 5.11
N ARG A 107 -16.79 0.76 5.50
CA ARG A 107 -16.11 0.26 6.71
C ARG A 107 -14.61 0.52 6.61
N LEU A 108 -14.02 0.18 5.47
CA LEU A 108 -12.60 0.35 5.19
C LEU A 108 -12.17 1.82 5.26
N PHE A 109 -12.89 2.73 4.60
CA PHE A 109 -12.58 4.15 4.62
C PHE A 109 -12.78 4.77 6.00
N SER A 110 -13.82 4.34 6.73
CA SER A 110 -14.03 4.79 8.12
C SER A 110 -12.87 4.38 9.01
N TYR A 111 -12.43 3.14 8.89
CA TYR A 111 -11.31 2.62 9.66
C TYR A 111 -9.99 3.31 9.28
N ALA A 112 -9.66 3.40 7.98
CA ALA A 112 -8.45 4.05 7.52
C ALA A 112 -8.39 5.55 7.88
N ALA A 113 -9.53 6.26 7.86
CA ALA A 113 -9.58 7.65 8.31
C ALA A 113 -9.31 7.79 9.81
N HIS A 114 -9.80 6.84 10.61
CA HIS A 114 -9.52 6.80 12.04
C HIS A 114 -8.04 6.53 12.31
N GLU A 115 -7.46 5.49 11.69
CA GLU A 115 -6.04 5.16 11.85
C GLU A 115 -5.11 6.29 11.42
N ALA A 116 -5.38 6.93 10.28
CA ALA A 116 -4.62 8.08 9.83
C ALA A 116 -4.69 9.24 10.84
N GLY A 117 -5.85 9.46 11.46
CA GLY A 117 -6.04 10.47 12.50
C GLY A 117 -5.26 10.15 13.78
N GLU A 118 -5.28 8.90 14.23
CA GLU A 118 -4.52 8.46 15.42
C GLU A 118 -3.01 8.54 15.19
N MET A 119 -2.51 8.01 14.07
CA MET A 119 -1.08 7.98 13.77
C MET A 119 -0.49 9.38 13.62
N ARG A 120 -1.28 10.36 13.17
CA ARG A 120 -0.86 11.77 13.14
C ARG A 120 -0.55 12.36 14.53
N GLN A 121 -1.04 11.76 15.62
CA GLN A 121 -0.72 12.23 16.96
C GLN A 121 0.68 11.81 17.40
N CYS A 122 1.30 10.85 16.71
CA CYS A 122 2.67 10.42 16.96
C CYS A 122 3.70 11.42 16.43
N HIS A 123 4.97 11.22 16.83
CA HIS A 123 6.11 11.95 16.27
C HIS A 123 6.48 11.37 14.89
N LEU A 124 6.06 12.06 13.84
CA LEU A 124 6.27 11.67 12.44
C LEU A 124 7.04 12.75 11.69
N ALA A 125 7.77 12.35 10.64
CA ALA A 125 8.31 13.27 9.64
C ALA A 125 7.18 14.11 9.02
N GLU A 126 7.48 15.37 8.66
CA GLU A 126 6.46 16.33 8.23
C GLU A 126 5.76 15.88 6.93
N GLU A 127 6.50 15.29 6.00
CA GLU A 127 5.98 14.76 4.75
C GLU A 127 4.99 13.62 5.00
N TYR A 128 5.33 12.71 5.93
CA TYR A 128 4.44 11.61 6.28
C TYR A 128 3.20 12.10 7.04
N ARG A 129 3.37 13.05 7.97
CA ARG A 129 2.26 13.72 8.67
C ARG A 129 1.33 14.41 7.67
N GLY A 130 1.88 15.09 6.66
CA GLY A 130 1.15 15.74 5.58
C GLY A 130 0.35 14.76 4.72
N ALA A 131 0.97 13.64 4.33
CA ALA A 131 0.32 12.56 3.60
C ALA A 131 -0.88 11.98 4.36
N LEU A 132 -0.70 11.65 5.66
CA LEU A 132 -1.78 11.15 6.51
C LEU A 132 -2.90 12.16 6.71
N LYS A 133 -2.56 13.45 6.83
CA LYS A 133 -3.56 14.54 6.93
C LYS A 133 -4.40 14.63 5.65
N THR A 134 -3.77 14.51 4.48
CA THR A 134 -4.49 14.49 3.22
C THR A 134 -5.36 13.24 3.09
N LEU A 135 -4.82 12.05 3.39
CA LEU A 135 -5.56 10.79 3.39
C LEU A 135 -6.81 10.89 4.27
N GLU A 136 -6.65 11.27 5.54
CA GLU A 136 -7.75 11.42 6.48
C GLU A 136 -8.81 12.38 5.95
N ARG A 137 -8.41 13.57 5.48
CA ARG A 137 -9.35 14.57 4.95
C ARG A 137 -10.13 14.03 3.76
N VAL A 138 -9.47 13.37 2.81
CA VAL A 138 -10.10 12.81 1.61
C VAL A 138 -11.09 11.73 2.00
N LEU A 139 -10.69 10.77 2.83
CA LEU A 139 -11.57 9.69 3.31
C LEU A 139 -12.78 10.24 4.08
N ARG A 140 -12.58 11.23 4.97
CA ARG A 140 -13.69 11.88 5.68
C ARG A 140 -14.64 12.62 4.72
N SER A 141 -14.11 13.27 3.68
CA SER A 141 -14.95 13.93 2.66
C SER A 141 -15.77 12.92 1.84
N ILE A 142 -15.18 11.77 1.50
CA ILE A 142 -15.87 10.65 0.84
C ILE A 142 -17.01 10.13 1.74
N LEU A 143 -16.72 9.88 3.02
CA LEU A 143 -17.69 9.38 3.99
C LEU A 143 -18.84 10.37 4.25
N LYS A 144 -18.56 11.68 4.29
CA LYS A 144 -19.60 12.72 4.42
C LYS A 144 -20.54 12.77 3.22
N ARG A 145 -20.05 12.41 2.04
CA ARG A 145 -20.82 12.41 0.79
C ARG A 145 -21.26 11.02 0.36
N TRP A 146 -21.19 10.03 1.26
CA TRP A 146 -21.38 8.62 0.96
C TRP A 146 -22.65 8.34 0.15
N ASP A 147 -23.77 8.94 0.55
CA ASP A 147 -25.07 8.75 -0.11
C ASP A 147 -25.11 9.36 -1.51
N CYS A 148 -24.33 10.40 -1.79
CA CYS A 148 -24.15 10.92 -3.14
C CYS A 148 -23.40 9.90 -4.00
N ILE A 149 -22.34 9.29 -3.46
CA ILE A 149 -21.51 8.31 -4.18
C ILE A 149 -22.32 7.08 -4.54
N THR A 150 -23.06 6.50 -3.59
CA THR A 150 -23.83 5.27 -3.80
C THR A 150 -25.01 5.47 -4.74
N ARG A 151 -25.53 6.70 -4.85
CA ARG A 151 -26.57 7.09 -5.81
C ARG A 151 -26.01 7.53 -7.17
N GLY A 152 -24.70 7.42 -7.39
CA GLY A 152 -24.06 7.83 -8.65
C GLY A 152 -24.07 9.34 -8.89
N GLN A 153 -24.27 10.15 -7.85
CA GLN A 153 -24.26 11.61 -7.97
C GLN A 153 -22.83 12.13 -8.09
N HIS A 154 -22.69 13.15 -8.94
CA HIS A 154 -21.42 13.83 -9.13
C HIS A 154 -21.04 14.62 -7.87
N PHE A 155 -19.80 14.47 -7.41
CA PHE A 155 -19.22 15.30 -6.36
C PHE A 155 -17.76 15.62 -6.68
N ILE A 156 -17.27 16.67 -6.04
CA ILE A 156 -15.93 17.21 -6.29
C ILE A 156 -15.10 17.15 -5.01
N LEU A 157 -13.85 16.70 -5.11
CA LEU A 157 -12.86 16.72 -4.05
C LEU A 157 -11.81 17.80 -4.35
N SER A 158 -11.35 18.48 -3.31
CA SER A 158 -10.22 19.41 -3.37
C SER A 158 -9.05 18.80 -2.61
N ILE A 159 -7.96 18.52 -3.31
CA ILE A 159 -6.80 17.76 -2.82
C ILE A 159 -5.53 18.54 -3.17
N PRO A 160 -4.49 18.63 -2.32
CA PRO A 160 -3.24 19.29 -2.69
C PRO A 160 -2.66 18.56 -3.91
N PHE A 161 -2.29 19.32 -4.95
CA PHE A 161 -1.95 18.71 -6.24
C PHE A 161 -0.75 17.74 -6.16
N GLN A 162 0.15 17.97 -5.20
CA GLN A 162 1.33 17.14 -4.91
C GLN A 162 0.99 15.68 -4.61
N HIS A 163 -0.23 15.38 -4.16
CA HIS A 163 -0.66 14.01 -3.82
C HIS A 163 -1.42 13.31 -4.95
N VAL A 164 -1.62 13.98 -6.09
CA VAL A 164 -2.35 13.47 -7.26
C VAL A 164 -1.64 13.86 -8.56
N LEU A 165 -0.30 13.84 -8.54
CA LEU A 165 0.53 14.28 -9.68
C LEU A 165 0.25 13.50 -10.95
N SER A 166 -0.07 12.22 -10.87
CA SER A 166 -0.49 11.39 -12.01
C SER A 166 -1.70 11.96 -12.75
N LEU A 167 -2.69 12.46 -12.01
CA LEU A 167 -3.89 13.08 -12.58
C LEU A 167 -3.60 14.48 -13.14
N VAL A 168 -2.66 15.20 -12.53
CA VAL A 168 -2.21 16.51 -13.01
C VAL A 168 -1.47 16.38 -14.34
N ASP A 169 -0.54 15.42 -14.42
CA ASP A 169 0.25 15.13 -15.62
C ASP A 169 -0.63 14.78 -16.82
N GLN A 170 -1.66 13.95 -16.59
CA GLN A 170 -2.65 13.56 -17.59
C GLN A 170 -3.70 14.65 -17.88
N ARG A 171 -3.60 15.83 -17.23
CA ARG A 171 -4.56 16.94 -17.36
C ARG A 171 -6.01 16.54 -17.06
N LEU A 172 -6.21 15.60 -16.14
CA LEU A 172 -7.52 15.07 -15.75
C LEU A 172 -8.16 15.83 -14.59
N VAL A 173 -7.50 16.88 -14.08
CA VAL A 173 -7.93 17.68 -12.92
C VAL A 173 -7.74 19.16 -13.18
N THR A 174 -8.60 19.97 -12.57
CA THR A 174 -8.45 21.43 -12.61
C THR A 174 -7.62 21.89 -11.40
N LEU A 175 -6.54 22.64 -11.64
CA LEU A 175 -5.74 23.23 -10.56
C LEU A 175 -6.31 24.59 -10.14
N LYS A 176 -6.47 24.81 -8.84
CA LYS A 176 -6.88 26.09 -8.24
C LYS A 176 -6.15 26.31 -6.92
N ASN A 177 -5.35 27.37 -6.83
CA ASN A 177 -4.64 27.78 -5.61
C ASN A 177 -3.87 26.64 -4.92
N GLY A 178 -3.06 25.89 -5.68
CA GLY A 178 -2.31 24.75 -5.14
C GLY A 178 -3.14 23.50 -4.80
N SER A 179 -4.42 23.46 -5.19
CA SER A 179 -5.28 22.28 -5.04
C SER A 179 -5.74 21.76 -6.41
N ALA A 180 -5.73 20.44 -6.58
CA ALA A 180 -6.41 19.75 -7.65
C ALA A 180 -7.88 19.50 -7.29
N ILE A 181 -8.76 19.89 -8.20
CA ILE A 181 -10.19 19.69 -8.17
C ILE A 181 -10.48 18.40 -8.94
N VAL A 182 -10.93 17.36 -8.23
CA VAL A 182 -11.10 16.01 -8.77
C VAL A 182 -12.56 15.58 -8.73
N SER A 183 -13.06 15.02 -9.82
CA SER A 183 -14.41 14.46 -9.91
C SER A 183 -14.50 13.05 -9.30
N THR A 184 -15.73 12.61 -9.01
CA THR A 184 -16.01 11.24 -8.54
C THR A 184 -15.43 10.14 -9.44
N SER A 185 -15.40 10.36 -10.75
CA SER A 185 -14.94 9.36 -11.72
C SER A 185 -13.47 8.97 -11.54
N SER A 186 -12.65 9.89 -11.01
CA SER A 186 -11.22 9.67 -10.78
C SER A 186 -10.91 9.24 -9.34
N LEU A 187 -11.93 8.85 -8.56
CA LEU A 187 -11.78 8.50 -7.15
C LEU A 187 -10.80 7.34 -6.93
N ASN A 188 -10.85 6.30 -7.77
CA ASN A 188 -9.91 5.17 -7.65
C ASN A 188 -8.46 5.64 -7.83
N SER A 189 -8.18 6.43 -8.87
CA SER A 189 -6.85 6.98 -9.14
C SER A 189 -6.35 7.91 -8.02
N VAL A 190 -7.26 8.67 -7.38
CA VAL A 190 -6.94 9.46 -6.18
C VAL A 190 -6.54 8.54 -5.03
N LEU A 191 -7.31 7.48 -4.77
CA LEU A 191 -7.04 6.55 -3.67
C LEU A 191 -5.71 5.81 -3.88
N GLU A 192 -5.41 5.41 -5.12
CA GLU A 192 -4.13 4.79 -5.51
C GLU A 192 -2.96 5.75 -5.29
N SER A 193 -3.09 7.01 -5.74
CA SER A 193 -2.04 8.02 -5.57
C SER A 193 -1.78 8.34 -4.10
N LEU A 194 -2.85 8.38 -3.28
CA LEU A 194 -2.74 8.57 -1.84
C LEU A 194 -2.12 7.35 -1.15
N PHE A 195 -2.47 6.13 -1.57
CA PHE A 195 -1.86 4.91 -1.07
C PHE A 195 -0.36 4.90 -1.33
N ASP A 196 0.05 5.15 -2.57
CA ASP A 196 1.45 5.24 -2.98
C ASP A 196 2.20 6.31 -2.17
N THR A 197 1.64 7.51 -2.06
CA THR A 197 2.21 8.62 -1.28
C THR A 197 2.41 8.24 0.19
N VAL A 198 1.38 7.66 0.82
CA VAL A 198 1.41 7.25 2.23
C VAL A 198 2.41 6.13 2.46
N LEU A 199 2.48 5.16 1.54
CA LEU A 199 3.41 4.05 1.63
C LEU A 199 4.87 4.50 1.45
N ASN A 200 5.13 5.39 0.49
CA ASN A 200 6.47 5.96 0.26
C ASN A 200 6.95 6.75 1.48
N HIS A 201 6.20 7.79 1.90
CA HIS A 201 6.61 8.62 3.03
C HIS A 201 6.64 7.85 4.35
N GLY A 202 5.70 6.92 4.54
CA GLY A 202 5.74 6.00 5.66
C GLY A 202 7.05 5.21 5.64
N THR A 203 7.42 4.62 4.51
CA THR A 203 8.64 3.82 4.40
C THR A 203 9.88 4.64 4.69
N THR A 204 10.02 5.83 4.11
CA THR A 204 11.11 6.76 4.42
C THR A 204 11.19 7.07 5.92
N HIS A 205 10.05 7.41 6.55
CA HIS A 205 9.99 7.67 7.98
C HIS A 205 10.41 6.44 8.81
N PHE A 206 9.98 5.24 8.41
CA PHE A 206 10.36 4.00 9.10
C PHE A 206 11.86 3.73 9.00
N CYS A 207 12.48 3.88 7.84
CA CYS A 207 13.94 3.67 7.65
C CYS A 207 14.80 4.58 8.51
N GLN A 208 14.30 5.77 8.84
CA GLN A 208 14.98 6.76 9.66
C GLN A 208 14.63 6.62 11.16
N SER A 209 13.78 5.67 11.52
CA SER A 209 13.29 5.52 12.89
C SER A 209 14.27 4.73 13.76
N PRO A 210 14.31 4.99 15.09
CA PRO A 210 15.09 4.19 16.04
C PRO A 210 14.71 2.70 16.03
N VAL A 211 13.44 2.38 15.73
CA VAL A 211 12.96 0.99 15.65
C VAL A 211 13.63 0.24 14.50
N PHE A 212 13.81 0.89 13.35
CA PHE A 212 14.52 0.29 12.23
C PHE A 212 15.97 -0.03 12.60
N HIS A 213 16.67 0.91 13.24
CA HIS A 213 18.04 0.69 13.70
C HIS A 213 18.14 -0.46 14.72
N ALA A 214 17.22 -0.55 15.67
CA ALA A 214 17.16 -1.68 16.60
C ALA A 214 16.91 -3.02 15.87
N MET A 215 16.07 -3.04 14.84
CA MET A 215 15.86 -4.23 14.00
C MET A 215 17.09 -4.58 13.16
N GLU A 216 17.93 -3.61 12.77
CA GLU A 216 19.18 -3.90 12.07
C GLU A 216 20.22 -4.59 12.95
N GLU A 217 20.28 -4.20 14.22
CA GLU A 217 21.21 -4.76 15.20
C GLU A 217 20.83 -6.20 15.59
N ASP A 218 19.55 -6.59 15.44
CA ASP A 218 19.10 -7.96 15.68
C ASP A 218 19.54 -8.90 14.54
N VAL A 219 20.37 -9.88 14.90
CA VAL A 219 20.92 -10.90 13.99
C VAL A 219 19.82 -11.67 13.26
N ARG A 220 18.70 -11.96 13.93
CA ARG A 220 17.58 -12.71 13.37
C ARG A 220 16.88 -11.90 12.28
N MET A 221 16.67 -10.62 12.53
CA MET A 221 16.08 -9.70 11.57
C MET A 221 16.98 -9.48 10.36
N THR A 222 18.28 -9.30 10.59
CA THR A 222 19.27 -9.22 9.50
C THR A 222 19.32 -10.50 8.66
N ARG A 223 19.11 -11.68 9.26
CA ARG A 223 18.98 -12.95 8.55
C ARG A 223 17.74 -12.97 7.65
N ILE A 224 16.58 -12.54 8.14
CA ILE A 224 15.34 -12.44 7.34
C ILE A 224 15.56 -11.48 6.16
N ARG A 225 16.13 -10.30 6.40
CA ARG A 225 16.42 -9.33 5.33
C ARG A 225 17.28 -9.95 4.24
N THR A 226 18.42 -10.54 4.62
CA THR A 226 19.37 -11.15 3.68
C THR A 226 18.71 -12.26 2.87
N PHE A 227 17.88 -13.09 3.52
CA PHE A 227 17.12 -14.14 2.85
C PHE A 227 16.15 -13.58 1.79
N LEU A 228 15.34 -12.58 2.17
CA LEU A 228 14.34 -11.97 1.27
C LEU A 228 14.99 -11.18 0.12
N GLU A 229 16.07 -10.44 0.39
CA GLU A 229 16.84 -9.75 -0.65
C GLU A 229 17.44 -10.74 -1.67
N ASN A 230 18.02 -11.83 -1.19
CA ASN A 230 18.58 -12.85 -2.08
C ASN A 230 17.48 -13.54 -2.89
N MET A 231 16.33 -13.82 -2.29
CA MET A 231 15.19 -14.39 -3.00
C MET A 231 14.69 -13.44 -4.10
N TYR A 232 14.57 -12.13 -3.81
CA TYR A 232 14.22 -11.11 -4.80
C TYR A 232 15.18 -11.17 -5.99
N ARG A 233 16.50 -11.16 -5.73
CA ARG A 233 17.54 -11.19 -6.78
C ARG A 233 17.47 -12.47 -7.61
N CYS A 234 17.30 -13.62 -6.97
CA CYS A 234 17.21 -14.91 -7.66
C CYS A 234 15.98 -14.99 -8.59
N ARG A 235 14.84 -14.46 -8.16
CA ARG A 235 13.59 -14.52 -8.96
C ARG A 235 13.59 -13.51 -10.11
N THR A 236 14.15 -12.33 -9.90
CA THR A 236 14.24 -11.29 -10.95
C THR A 236 15.32 -11.59 -11.99
N ARG A 237 16.43 -12.25 -11.63
CA ARG A 237 17.47 -12.68 -12.59
C ARG A 237 17.03 -13.81 -13.53
N ARG A 238 16.00 -14.58 -13.16
CA ARG A 238 15.47 -15.68 -13.99
C ARG A 238 14.51 -15.20 -15.08
N GLN A 239 14.26 -13.90 -15.18
CA GLN A 239 13.46 -13.30 -16.25
C GLN A 239 14.40 -12.70 -17.30
N PRO A 240 14.43 -13.21 -18.55
CA PRO A 240 15.13 -12.52 -19.61
C PRO A 240 14.43 -11.18 -19.87
N LEU A 241 15.23 -10.12 -20.03
CA LEU A 241 14.75 -8.82 -20.52
C LEU A 241 14.00 -9.05 -21.84
N PRO A 242 12.78 -8.49 -22.03
CA PRO A 242 12.14 -8.52 -23.34
C PRO A 242 13.04 -7.77 -24.33
N SER A 243 13.29 -8.42 -25.46
CA SER A 243 14.07 -7.93 -26.60
C SER A 243 13.29 -6.87 -27.38
#